data_AF-A0A3A3DBI6-F1
#
_entry.id   AF-A0A3A3DBI6-F1
#
_cell.length_a   1.000
_cell.length_b   1.000
_cell.length_c   1.000
_cell.angle_alpha   90.00
_cell.angle_beta   90.00
_cell.angle_gamma   90.00
#
_symmetry.space_group_name_H-M   'P 1'
#
loop_
_entity.id
_entity.type
_entity.pdbx_description
1 polymer ?
#
loop_
_entity_poly.entity_id
_entity_poly.type
_entity_poly.pdbx_seq_one_letter_code
_entity_poly.pdbx_strand_id
1 'polypeptide(L)'
;MKKTLIILSAVAMVSACKTTPINQASDSEVQKYFQNLEIKPQNGSVKHIKFGQIKATEEPYATEYNECQNEAFAGKVFTFGTVEVTNPKKLSQYSDDSLIRDLKFILAKRKDVSIKPVFDDPRFKSNLEQIRELKRKTLECVKKAGWSYLSNKEVSK
;
A
#
# COMPACT_ATOMS: atom_id res chain seq x y z
N MET A 1 -34.38 15.84 -64.03
CA MET A 1 -33.60 17.05 -63.66
C MET A 1 -33.09 16.90 -62.23
N LYS A 2 -31.79 17.20 -62.03
CA LYS A 2 -31.03 17.16 -60.76
C LYS A 2 -31.50 18.23 -59.76
N LYS A 3 -31.33 17.96 -58.45
CA LYS A 3 -30.67 18.82 -57.41
C LYS A 3 -30.82 18.15 -56.02
N THR A 4 -29.79 17.48 -55.47
CA THR A 4 -28.81 17.97 -54.46
C THR A 4 -29.48 18.35 -53.12
N LEU A 5 -29.52 17.48 -52.10
CA LEU A 5 -28.53 17.23 -51.01
C LEU A 5 -28.38 18.42 -50.05
N ILE A 6 -28.82 18.30 -48.78
CA ILE A 6 -28.09 18.76 -47.58
C ILE A 6 -28.47 17.85 -46.38
N ILE A 7 -27.41 17.27 -45.82
CA ILE A 7 -27.32 16.49 -44.59
C ILE A 7 -27.58 17.41 -43.39
N LEU A 8 -28.51 17.06 -42.52
CA LEU A 8 -28.62 17.67 -41.18
C LEU A 8 -28.28 16.61 -40.13
N SER A 9 -26.97 16.51 -39.95
CA SER A 9 -26.26 15.99 -38.80
C SER A 9 -26.71 16.69 -37.53
N ALA A 10 -27.38 15.97 -36.65
CA ALA A 10 -27.36 16.18 -35.22
C ALA A 10 -27.41 14.81 -34.54
N VAL A 11 -26.38 13.99 -34.79
CA VAL A 11 -26.09 12.86 -33.91
C VAL A 11 -25.79 13.47 -32.56
N ALA A 12 -26.68 13.18 -31.62
CA ALA A 12 -26.63 13.64 -30.26
C ALA A 12 -25.24 13.39 -29.65
N MET A 13 -24.52 14.46 -29.29
CA MET A 13 -23.48 14.38 -28.27
C MET A 13 -24.15 14.11 -26.93
N VAL A 14 -24.57 12.87 -26.73
CA VAL A 14 -24.97 12.35 -25.43
C VAL A 14 -23.70 12.23 -24.59
N SER A 15 -23.51 13.25 -23.76
CA SER A 15 -22.89 13.14 -22.43
C SER A 15 -21.61 12.29 -22.34
N ALA A 16 -20.48 12.85 -22.74
CA ALA A 16 -19.22 12.52 -22.07
C ALA A 16 -19.03 13.47 -20.86
N CYS A 17 -19.99 13.46 -19.93
CA CYS A 17 -19.63 13.76 -18.55
C CYS A 17 -18.71 12.60 -18.13
N LYS A 18 -17.39 12.78 -18.28
CA LYS A 18 -16.42 12.04 -17.48
C LYS A 18 -16.74 12.42 -16.04
N THR A 19 -17.62 11.66 -15.40
CA THR A 19 -17.64 11.51 -13.96
C THR A 19 -16.34 10.82 -13.61
N THR A 20 -15.23 11.56 -13.61
CA THR A 20 -14.03 11.11 -12.92
C THR A 20 -14.50 10.93 -11.48
N PRO A 21 -14.58 9.70 -10.96
CA PRO A 21 -15.04 9.52 -9.60
C PRO A 21 -14.10 10.33 -8.70
N ILE A 22 -14.72 11.03 -7.76
CA ILE A 22 -14.19 12.23 -7.07
C ILE A 22 -12.85 11.96 -6.32
N ASN A 23 -12.45 10.68 -6.18
CA ASN A 23 -11.32 10.19 -5.41
C ASN A 23 -10.40 9.21 -6.16
N GLN A 24 -10.22 9.33 -7.49
CA GLN A 24 -9.24 8.51 -8.22
C GLN A 24 -7.90 9.23 -8.39
N ALA A 25 -6.79 8.51 -8.16
CA ALA A 25 -5.44 8.98 -8.45
C ALA A 25 -5.13 8.79 -9.94
N SER A 26 -4.44 9.75 -10.54
CA SER A 26 -3.92 9.62 -11.91
C SER A 26 -2.77 8.61 -11.96
N ASP A 27 -2.57 7.97 -13.11
CA ASP A 27 -1.47 7.00 -13.28
C ASP A 27 -0.09 7.64 -13.01
N SER A 28 0.08 8.93 -13.33
CA SER A 28 1.31 9.67 -13.01
C SER A 28 1.54 9.83 -11.51
N GLU A 29 0.49 10.04 -10.71
CA GLU A 29 0.62 10.12 -9.24
C GLU A 29 0.98 8.76 -8.65
N VAL A 30 0.37 7.68 -9.17
CA VAL A 30 0.66 6.30 -8.76
C VAL A 30 2.11 5.94 -9.09
N GLN A 31 2.55 6.23 -10.31
CA GLN A 31 3.93 6.00 -10.75
C GLN A 31 4.92 6.80 -9.92
N LYS A 32 4.66 8.09 -9.70
CA LYS A 32 5.50 8.96 -8.88
C LYS A 32 5.60 8.45 -7.45
N TYR A 33 4.53 7.92 -6.87
CA TYR A 33 4.56 7.32 -5.54
C TYR A 33 5.51 6.12 -5.50
N PHE A 34 5.32 5.12 -6.38
CA PHE A 34 6.14 3.88 -6.34
C PHE A 34 7.60 4.06 -6.78
N GLN A 35 7.89 5.08 -7.59
CA GLN A 35 9.26 5.47 -7.96
C GLN A 35 10.00 6.12 -6.79
N ASN A 36 9.33 6.98 -6.03
CA ASN A 36 9.92 7.69 -4.89
C ASN A 36 9.72 6.97 -3.55
N LEU A 37 9.16 5.75 -3.57
CA LEU A 37 8.86 5.00 -2.37
C LEU A 37 10.15 4.57 -1.66
N GLU A 38 10.38 5.15 -0.50
CA GLU A 38 11.45 4.75 0.41
C GLU A 38 10.97 3.65 1.36
N ILE A 39 11.67 2.51 1.39
CA ILE A 39 11.40 1.42 2.33
C ILE A 39 12.03 1.79 3.67
N LYS A 40 11.19 2.04 4.67
CA LYS A 40 11.67 2.38 6.01
C LYS A 40 12.10 1.10 6.74
N PRO A 41 13.19 1.14 7.52
CA PRO A 41 13.56 0.02 8.38
C PRO A 41 12.46 -0.24 9.41
N GLN A 42 12.32 -1.50 9.80
CA GLN A 42 11.39 -1.85 10.87
C GLN A 42 11.82 -1.21 12.19
N ASN A 43 10.86 -0.64 12.90
CA ASN A 43 11.11 -0.05 14.20
C ASN A 43 10.67 -1.00 15.32
N GLY A 44 11.25 -0.82 16.50
CA GLY A 44 10.88 -1.53 17.72
C GLY A 44 11.88 -2.60 18.12
N SER A 45 11.56 -3.24 19.25
CA SER A 45 12.35 -4.34 19.81
C SER A 45 11.54 -5.62 19.79
N VAL A 46 12.26 -6.71 19.59
CA VAL A 46 11.72 -8.06 19.55
C VAL A 46 12.44 -8.92 20.57
N LYS A 47 11.79 -10.00 21.01
CA LYS A 47 12.34 -10.94 21.96
C LYS A 47 12.20 -12.36 21.44
N HIS A 48 13.23 -13.16 21.67
CA HIS A 48 13.26 -14.58 21.39
C HIS A 48 13.94 -15.34 22.53
N ILE A 49 13.52 -16.57 22.81
CA ILE A 49 14.03 -17.36 23.94
C ILE A 49 15.54 -17.64 23.84
N LYS A 50 16.06 -17.80 22.61
CA LYS A 50 17.50 -18.08 22.36
C LYS A 50 18.38 -16.83 22.26
N PHE A 51 17.82 -15.71 21.82
CA PHE A 51 18.61 -14.51 21.45
C PHE A 51 18.37 -13.32 22.39
N GLY A 52 17.46 -13.46 23.36
CA GLY A 52 17.08 -12.37 24.23
C GLY A 52 16.31 -11.29 23.49
N GLN A 53 16.49 -10.04 23.90
CA GLN A 53 15.87 -8.86 23.31
C GLN A 53 16.85 -8.17 22.36
N ILE A 54 16.42 -7.91 21.13
CA ILE A 54 17.20 -7.22 20.09
C ILE A 54 16.32 -6.20 19.35
N LYS A 55 16.92 -5.34 18.52
CA LYS A 55 16.13 -4.46 17.64
C LYS A 55 15.56 -5.27 16.47
N ALA A 56 14.40 -4.87 15.96
CA ALA A 56 13.76 -5.49 14.79
C ALA A 56 14.59 -5.35 13.49
N THR A 57 15.64 -4.53 13.49
CA THR A 57 16.60 -4.40 12.38
C THR A 57 17.79 -5.34 12.49
N GLU A 58 17.97 -6.00 13.62
CA GLU A 58 19.16 -6.81 13.91
C GLU A 58 18.92 -8.29 13.58
N GLU A 59 20.01 -8.99 13.28
CA GLU A 59 20.01 -10.44 13.15
C GLU A 59 19.87 -11.11 14.52
N PRO A 60 19.21 -12.28 14.60
CA PRO A 60 18.66 -13.07 13.49
C PRO A 60 17.23 -12.72 13.04
N TYR A 61 16.58 -11.77 13.72
CA TYR A 61 15.19 -11.44 13.44
C TYR A 61 14.98 -10.88 12.02
N ALA A 62 15.87 -10.00 11.57
CA ALA A 62 15.75 -9.37 10.25
C ALA A 62 15.76 -10.40 9.11
N THR A 63 16.64 -11.42 9.17
CA THR A 63 16.64 -12.53 8.20
C THR A 63 15.34 -13.31 8.24
N GLU A 64 14.92 -13.81 9.40
CA GLU A 64 13.71 -14.64 9.51
C GLU A 64 12.45 -13.88 9.09
N TYR A 65 12.36 -12.59 9.41
CA TYR A 65 11.26 -11.75 8.93
C TYR A 65 11.26 -11.67 7.40
N ASN A 66 12.42 -11.41 6.78
CA ASN A 66 12.52 -11.31 5.33
C ASN A 66 12.15 -12.63 4.65
N GLU A 67 12.53 -13.77 5.21
CA GLU A 67 12.13 -15.10 4.72
C GLU A 67 10.62 -15.30 4.80
N CYS A 68 10.03 -15.08 5.98
CA CYS A 68 8.58 -15.13 6.18
C CYS A 68 7.81 -14.16 5.28
N GLN A 69 8.38 -12.99 4.99
CA GLN A 69 7.78 -12.01 4.09
C GLN A 69 7.82 -12.50 2.64
N ASN A 70 8.97 -12.99 2.19
CA ASN A 70 9.11 -13.50 0.83
C ASN A 70 8.20 -14.71 0.59
N GLU A 71 8.09 -15.61 1.55
CA GLU A 71 7.18 -16.76 1.48
C GLU A 71 5.72 -16.31 1.38
N ALA A 72 5.27 -15.40 2.25
CA ALA A 72 3.89 -14.93 2.25
C ALA A 72 3.49 -14.26 0.92
N PHE A 73 4.42 -13.52 0.30
CA PHE A 73 4.18 -12.80 -0.95
C PHE A 73 4.59 -13.58 -2.20
N ALA A 74 5.03 -14.84 -2.07
CA ALA A 74 5.52 -15.63 -3.19
C ALA A 74 4.48 -15.75 -4.32
N GLY A 75 4.91 -15.42 -5.54
CA GLY A 75 4.07 -15.46 -6.75
C GLY A 75 2.94 -14.43 -6.80
N LYS A 76 2.91 -13.43 -5.89
CA LYS A 76 1.91 -12.38 -5.89
C LYS A 76 2.34 -11.18 -6.74
N VAL A 77 1.40 -10.69 -7.54
CA VAL A 77 1.55 -9.50 -8.36
C VAL A 77 0.40 -8.57 -8.03
N PHE A 78 0.71 -7.30 -7.76
CA PHE A 78 -0.29 -6.27 -7.49
C PHE A 78 -0.19 -5.16 -8.52
N THR A 79 -1.33 -4.79 -9.09
CA THR A 79 -1.41 -3.74 -10.11
C THR A 79 -2.09 -2.50 -9.55
N PHE A 80 -1.41 -1.36 -9.61
CA PHE A 80 -1.91 -0.05 -9.23
C PHE A 80 -1.92 0.85 -10.46
N GLY A 81 -3.08 0.99 -11.11
CA GLY A 81 -3.17 1.67 -12.41
C GLY A 81 -2.36 0.90 -13.44
N THR A 82 -1.33 1.54 -13.99
CA THR A 82 -0.36 0.93 -14.92
C THR A 82 0.89 0.36 -14.24
N VAL A 83 1.00 0.47 -12.92
CA VAL A 83 2.19 0.06 -12.16
C VAL A 83 2.00 -1.34 -11.59
N GLU A 84 2.82 -2.29 -12.02
CA GLU A 84 2.91 -3.61 -11.38
C GLU A 84 3.99 -3.62 -10.29
N VAL A 85 3.65 -4.17 -9.13
CA VAL A 85 4.52 -4.26 -7.97
C VAL A 85 4.52 -5.68 -7.44
N THR A 86 5.69 -6.30 -7.45
CA THR A 86 5.94 -7.65 -6.93
C THR A 86 6.83 -7.65 -5.68
N ASN A 87 7.55 -6.55 -5.43
CA ASN A 87 8.47 -6.45 -4.30
C ASN A 87 7.70 -6.41 -2.96
N PRO A 88 7.85 -7.43 -2.08
CA PRO A 88 7.10 -7.50 -0.82
C PRO A 88 7.37 -6.32 0.12
N LYS A 89 8.59 -5.78 0.13
CA LYS A 89 8.96 -4.63 0.98
C LYS A 89 8.25 -3.35 0.52
N LYS A 90 8.17 -3.12 -0.79
CA LYS A 90 7.40 -1.99 -1.34
C LYS A 90 5.91 -2.11 -1.01
N LEU A 91 5.33 -3.30 -1.14
CA LEU A 91 3.92 -3.55 -0.81
C LEU A 91 3.64 -3.35 0.69
N SER A 92 4.54 -3.85 1.55
CA SER A 92 4.42 -3.63 2.99
C SER A 92 4.51 -2.15 3.37
N GLN A 93 5.45 -1.42 2.77
CA GLN A 93 5.60 0.03 2.97
C GLN A 93 4.35 0.79 2.50
N TYR A 94 3.77 0.42 1.35
CA TYR A 94 2.51 0.99 0.87
C TYR A 94 1.38 0.84 1.89
N SER A 95 1.25 -0.35 2.49
CA SER A 95 0.27 -0.58 3.56
C SER A 95 0.57 0.25 4.82
N ASP A 96 1.84 0.45 5.17
CA ASP A 96 2.22 1.23 6.36
C ASP A 96 2.00 2.73 6.15
N ASP A 97 2.34 3.25 4.97
CA ASP A 97 2.08 4.65 4.62
C ASP A 97 0.58 4.95 4.62
N SER A 98 -0.25 4.03 4.10
CA SER A 98 -1.72 4.13 4.17
C SER A 98 -2.19 4.24 5.63
N LEU A 99 -1.69 3.38 6.53
CA LEU A 99 -2.06 3.40 7.94
C LEU A 99 -1.59 4.68 8.64
N ILE A 100 -0.35 5.12 8.41
CA ILE A 100 0.21 6.35 8.98
C ILE A 100 -0.63 7.55 8.54
N ARG A 101 -1.03 7.59 7.27
CA ARG A 101 -1.92 8.64 6.77
C ARG A 101 -3.27 8.59 7.49
N ASP A 102 -3.91 7.42 7.60
CA ASP A 102 -5.20 7.29 8.28
C ASP A 102 -5.11 7.77 9.74
N LEU A 103 -4.04 7.41 10.45
CA LEU A 103 -3.75 7.89 11.80
C LEU A 103 -3.56 9.40 11.85
N LYS A 104 -2.77 9.98 10.94
CA LYS A 104 -2.58 11.43 10.84
C LYS A 104 -3.90 12.15 10.56
N PHE A 105 -4.76 11.58 9.71
CA PHE A 105 -6.08 12.14 9.41
C PHE A 105 -6.96 12.20 10.67
N ILE A 106 -7.01 11.11 11.43
CA ILE A 106 -7.75 11.03 12.70
C ILE A 106 -7.21 12.04 13.72
N LEU A 107 -5.88 12.15 13.86
CA LEU A 107 -5.24 13.00 14.88
C LEU A 107 -5.26 14.49 14.52
N ALA A 108 -5.01 14.84 13.26
CA ALA A 108 -4.83 16.22 12.84
C ALA A 108 -6.15 16.93 12.51
N LYS A 109 -7.27 16.20 12.28
CA LYS A 109 -8.56 16.74 11.79
C LYS A 109 -8.45 17.66 10.56
N ARG A 110 -7.31 17.69 9.86
CA ARG A 110 -7.07 18.58 8.71
C ARG A 110 -7.24 17.80 7.41
N LYS A 111 -8.12 18.33 6.57
CA LYS A 111 -8.22 18.03 5.14
C LYS A 111 -7.24 18.95 4.42
N ASP A 112 -5.98 18.55 4.25
CA ASP A 112 -5.24 19.12 3.13
C ASP A 112 -5.67 18.34 1.87
N VAL A 113 -6.66 18.90 1.16
CA VAL A 113 -7.36 18.27 0.02
C VAL A 113 -6.51 18.34 -1.26
N SER A 114 -5.35 19.01 -1.21
CA SER A 114 -4.54 19.32 -2.39
C SER A 114 -3.71 18.14 -2.91
N ILE A 115 -3.44 17.13 -2.08
CA ILE A 115 -2.77 15.88 -2.47
C ILE A 115 -3.78 14.75 -2.27
N LYS A 116 -4.42 14.29 -3.35
CA LYS A 116 -5.32 13.14 -3.31
C LYS A 116 -4.47 11.86 -3.23
N PRO A 117 -4.36 11.20 -2.08
CA PRO A 117 -3.37 10.16 -1.89
C PRO A 117 -3.71 8.93 -2.71
N VAL A 118 -2.69 8.27 -3.26
CA VAL A 118 -2.81 6.97 -3.95
C VAL A 118 -3.57 5.94 -3.11
N PHE A 119 -3.57 6.06 -1.78
CA PHE A 119 -4.27 5.12 -0.89
C PHE A 119 -5.78 5.40 -0.69
N ASP A 120 -6.32 6.50 -1.23
CA ASP A 120 -7.78 6.77 -1.22
C ASP A 120 -8.47 6.34 -2.52
N ASP A 121 -7.72 5.87 -3.51
CA ASP A 121 -8.27 5.37 -4.76
C ASP A 121 -9.07 4.07 -4.50
N PRO A 122 -10.39 4.06 -4.74
CA PRO A 122 -11.22 2.89 -4.48
C PRO A 122 -10.78 1.65 -5.25
N ARG A 123 -10.11 1.82 -6.40
CA ARG A 123 -9.58 0.72 -7.22
C ARG A 123 -8.53 -0.10 -6.47
N PHE A 124 -7.83 0.51 -5.52
CA PHE A 124 -6.69 -0.12 -4.82
C PHE A 124 -7.06 -0.67 -3.45
N LYS A 125 -8.32 -0.54 -3.02
CA LYS A 125 -8.79 -1.04 -1.72
C LYS A 125 -8.58 -2.54 -1.56
N SER A 126 -8.95 -3.33 -2.58
CA SER A 126 -8.75 -4.79 -2.57
C SER A 126 -7.27 -5.17 -2.49
N ASN A 127 -6.40 -4.46 -3.21
CA ASN A 127 -4.95 -4.67 -3.11
C ASN A 127 -4.46 -4.41 -1.68
N LEU A 128 -4.87 -3.29 -1.08
CA LEU A 128 -4.48 -2.93 0.28
C LEU A 128 -4.93 -3.98 1.31
N GLU A 129 -6.15 -4.48 1.20
CA GLU A 129 -6.68 -5.53 2.08
C GLU A 129 -5.89 -6.85 1.93
N GLN A 130 -5.62 -7.26 0.69
CA GLN A 130 -4.81 -8.45 0.42
C GLN A 130 -3.37 -8.29 0.95
N ILE A 131 -2.74 -7.13 0.75
CA ILE A 131 -1.41 -6.85 1.27
C ILE A 131 -1.40 -6.94 2.80
N ARG A 132 -2.40 -6.36 3.48
CA ARG A 132 -2.52 -6.43 4.95
C ARG A 132 -2.66 -7.88 5.43
N GLU A 133 -3.41 -8.69 4.71
CA GLU A 133 -3.54 -10.12 4.99
C GLU A 133 -2.21 -10.87 4.82
N LEU A 134 -1.44 -10.57 3.77
CA LEU A 134 -0.12 -11.16 3.59
C LEU A 134 0.86 -10.72 4.69
N LYS A 135 0.82 -9.44 5.11
CA LYS A 135 1.59 -8.97 6.27
C LYS A 135 1.21 -9.71 7.56
N ARG A 136 -0.08 -9.98 7.78
CA ARG A 136 -0.54 -10.79 8.91
C ARG A 136 0.08 -12.19 8.87
N LYS A 137 0.12 -12.83 7.70
CA LYS A 137 0.78 -14.15 7.52
C LYS A 137 2.27 -14.09 7.80
N THR A 138 2.96 -13.04 7.36
CA THR A 138 4.37 -12.80 7.70
C THR A 138 4.57 -12.74 9.23
N LEU A 139 3.73 -11.97 9.92
CA LEU A 139 3.78 -11.85 11.39
C LEU A 139 3.48 -13.17 12.11
N GLU A 140 2.57 -13.97 11.57
CA GLU A 140 2.28 -15.31 12.11
C GLU A 140 3.46 -16.27 11.93
N CYS A 141 4.15 -16.20 10.79
CA CYS A 141 5.34 -16.98 10.52
C CYS A 141 6.47 -16.66 11.52
N VAL A 142 6.82 -15.39 11.71
CA VAL A 142 7.86 -15.00 12.70
C VAL A 142 7.44 -15.32 14.14
N LYS A 143 6.14 -15.24 14.46
CA LYS A 143 5.63 -15.66 15.76
C LYS A 143 5.80 -17.16 15.99
N LYS A 144 5.55 -17.98 14.96
CA LYS A 144 5.79 -19.44 15.02
C LYS A 144 7.27 -19.79 15.16
N ALA A 145 8.16 -18.97 14.60
CA ALA A 145 9.60 -19.07 14.80
C ALA A 145 10.05 -18.70 16.22
N GLY A 146 9.15 -18.13 17.04
CA GLY A 146 9.37 -17.86 18.47
C GLY A 146 9.59 -16.39 18.81
N TRP A 147 9.44 -15.48 17.84
CA TRP A 147 9.62 -14.06 18.07
C TRP A 147 8.35 -13.39 18.62
N SER A 148 8.55 -12.47 19.54
CA SER A 148 7.50 -11.59 20.05
C SER A 148 7.94 -10.14 19.98
N TYR A 149 7.08 -9.27 19.44
CA TYR A 149 7.27 -7.83 19.56
C TYR A 149 7.06 -7.38 21.00
N LEU A 150 7.95 -6.50 21.47
CA LEU A 150 7.85 -5.91 22.79
C LEU A 150 7.04 -4.63 22.74
N SER A 151 6.16 -4.46 23.71
CA SER A 151 5.48 -3.19 23.94
C SER A 151 6.47 -2.15 24.50
N ASN A 152 6.18 -0.86 24.33
CA ASN A 152 7.03 0.22 24.87
C ASN A 152 7.29 0.11 26.38
N LYS A 153 6.41 -0.57 27.14
CA LYS A 153 6.57 -0.79 28.59
C LYS A 153 7.60 -1.86 28.93
N GLU A 154 7.88 -2.77 28.00
CA GLU A 154 8.81 -3.89 28.20
C GLU A 154 10.24 -3.53 27.79
N VAL A 155 10.42 -2.50 26.98
CA VAL A 155 11.73 -2.02 26.52
C VAL A 155 12.44 -1.18 27.61
N SER A 156 11.72 -0.62 28.57
CA SER A 156 12.23 0.28 29.60
C SER A 156 12.62 -0.39 30.93
N LYS A 157 12.68 -1.73 30.98
CA LYS A 157 13.15 -2.51 32.12
C LYS A 157 14.54 -3.07 31.84
#